data_AF-A0A182W9Y4-F1
#
_entry.id   AF-A0A182W9Y4-F1
#
_cell.length_a   1.000
_cell.length_b   1.000
_cell.length_c   1.000
_cell.angle_alpha   90.00
_cell.angle_beta   90.00
_cell.angle_gamma   90.00
#
_symmetry.space_group_name_H-M   'P 1'
#
loop_
_entity.id
_entity.type
_entity.pdbx_description
1 polymer ?
#
loop_
_entity_poly.entity_id
_entity_poly.type
_entity_poly.pdbx_seq_one_letter_code
_entity_poly.pdbx_strand_id
1 'polypeptide(L)'
;MLNEEVDDTEFFQQDFTTASDWELFNARLEEIFHEWKLSFGQSTFRKIGHHELASCRWNVARETIKFADVELQVAHYRAMLDPELEGAEPTEPVTGCQTFVDLMSIENDYCVAYGQRSDGGGDDDDQKLHPLAQWYGLREFVIVSPVKKSISNESQIRILMSSVHIAVAESSCDVPVFVQAMDKVQHVYLGVCESGPVRMSFDIVHLHVTPPTCKYLSGLLEVFKGKIGIAYVDPVVVSVRFTYQLARFLSGAYVSDRSVPFTEHWPNSVVALPFGVTIDPVAELTVHCTWPQVADNVVVDSQTYSDFDPLTAPLWSLRAQFEDTPVCYLADCLQEYLQISDSRRALTEYFSEINFGTNMPPIEGANPLDLLTESKIPRLSSVLPGRIGAPKNAPAKLEGPINDDQLKDMLYYLFPDAQKEPRWPYAPSVTGPAEFDPMRIKTANPDSLVHRLATLLALCNACFGGKRAVAQLWAEFAQEMRYRVERCIPIPG
;
A
#
# COMPACT_ATOMS: atom_id res chain seq x y z
N MET A 1 7.22 -45.17 80.59
CA MET A 1 7.81 -45.07 79.24
C MET A 1 6.65 -45.17 78.28
N LEU A 2 6.32 -44.25 77.39
CA LEU A 2 6.64 -42.84 77.13
C LEU A 2 5.30 -42.32 76.55
N ASN A 3 4.80 -41.17 77.00
CA ASN A 3 3.70 -40.50 76.31
C ASN A 3 4.31 -39.88 75.05
N GLU A 4 3.88 -40.32 73.86
CA GLU A 4 4.11 -39.56 72.63
C GLU A 4 3.18 -38.36 72.66
N GLU A 5 3.76 -37.19 72.94
CA GLU A 5 3.14 -35.90 72.68
C GLU A 5 3.04 -35.77 71.15
N VAL A 6 1.79 -35.79 70.64
CA VAL A 6 1.49 -35.38 69.28
C VAL A 6 1.78 -33.89 69.21
N ASP A 7 2.81 -33.54 68.46
CA ASP A 7 3.24 -32.17 68.24
C ASP A 7 2.21 -31.44 67.35
N ASP A 8 1.19 -30.85 67.98
CA ASP A 8 0.17 -30.01 67.34
C ASP A 8 0.74 -28.66 66.81
N THR A 9 2.06 -28.44 66.84
CA THR A 9 2.68 -27.20 66.31
C THR A 9 3.11 -27.26 64.84
N GLU A 10 2.99 -28.40 64.16
CA GLU A 10 3.12 -28.51 62.69
C GLU A 10 1.81 -28.21 61.93
N PHE A 11 0.90 -27.44 62.53
CA PHE A 11 -0.18 -26.83 61.76
C PHE A 11 0.42 -25.73 60.89
N PHE A 12 0.67 -26.06 59.62
CA PHE A 12 1.07 -25.16 58.53
C PHE A 12 0.47 -23.76 58.72
N GLN A 13 1.26 -22.81 59.23
CA GLN A 13 0.95 -21.39 59.12
C GLN A 13 1.13 -21.03 57.64
N GLN A 14 0.08 -21.22 56.84
CA GLN A 14 -0.02 -20.58 55.54
C GLN A 14 -0.01 -19.08 55.80
N ASP A 15 1.06 -18.44 55.37
CA ASP A 15 1.23 -17.00 55.49
C ASP A 15 0.30 -16.32 54.47
N PHE A 16 -0.88 -15.90 54.92
CA PHE A 16 -1.89 -15.21 54.09
C PHE A 16 -1.53 -13.73 53.82
N THR A 17 -0.32 -13.30 54.17
CA THR A 17 0.13 -11.91 54.01
C THR A 17 0.94 -11.66 52.73
N THR A 18 1.44 -12.72 52.08
CA THR A 18 2.08 -12.63 50.77
C THR A 18 1.03 -12.54 49.67
N ALA A 19 1.05 -11.44 48.90
CA ALA A 19 0.19 -11.26 47.74
C ALA A 19 0.38 -12.43 46.76
N SER A 20 -0.73 -13.03 46.36
CA SER A 20 -0.76 -14.06 45.33
C SER A 20 -0.36 -13.50 43.96
N ASP A 21 0.12 -14.36 43.06
CA ASP A 21 0.41 -13.98 41.66
C ASP A 21 -0.81 -13.33 40.97
N TRP A 22 -2.01 -13.70 41.42
CA TRP A 22 -3.27 -13.14 40.92
C TRP A 22 -3.56 -11.73 41.44
N GLU A 23 -3.32 -11.47 42.72
CA GLU A 23 -3.42 -10.12 43.28
C GLU A 23 -2.37 -9.19 42.68
N LEU A 24 -1.14 -9.68 42.50
CA LEU A 24 -0.07 -8.91 41.85
C LEU A 24 -0.42 -8.57 40.40
N PHE A 25 -1.02 -9.52 39.68
CA PHE A 25 -1.47 -9.31 38.30
C PHE A 25 -2.60 -8.28 38.21
N ASN A 26 -3.63 -8.39 39.05
CA ASN A 26 -4.74 -7.43 39.10
C ASN A 26 -4.23 -6.03 39.43
N ALA A 27 -3.38 -5.91 40.45
CA ALA A 27 -2.79 -4.63 40.85
C ALA A 27 -1.97 -4.00 39.72
N ARG A 28 -1.18 -4.79 38.97
CA ARG A 28 -0.43 -4.27 37.82
C ARG A 28 -1.35 -3.83 36.68
N LEU A 29 -2.44 -4.56 36.44
CA LEU A 29 -3.39 -4.23 35.38
C LEU A 29 -4.17 -2.93 35.71
N GLU A 30 -4.54 -2.75 36.99
CA GLU A 30 -5.11 -1.50 37.50
C GLU A 30 -4.11 -0.34 37.39
N GLU A 31 -2.84 -0.54 37.73
CA GLU A 31 -1.79 0.47 37.59
C GLU A 31 -1.68 0.97 36.14
N ILE A 32 -1.68 0.04 35.17
CA ILE A 32 -1.68 0.36 33.73
C ILE A 32 -2.90 1.21 33.35
N PHE A 33 -4.09 0.86 33.83
CA PHE A 33 -5.31 1.60 33.52
C PHE A 33 -5.27 3.03 34.07
N HIS A 34 -4.69 3.22 35.26
CA HIS A 34 -4.48 4.54 35.84
C HIS A 34 -3.39 5.34 35.09
N GLU A 35 -2.27 4.71 34.73
CA GLU A 35 -1.18 5.33 33.96
C GLU A 35 -1.66 5.82 32.59
N TRP A 36 -2.48 5.02 31.91
CA TRP A 36 -3.09 5.37 30.63
C TRP A 36 -4.33 6.25 30.75
N LYS A 37 -4.75 6.57 31.99
CA LYS A 37 -5.90 7.44 32.32
C LYS A 37 -7.23 6.94 31.77
N LEU A 38 -7.42 5.62 31.71
CA LEU A 38 -8.67 5.00 31.23
C LEU A 38 -9.83 5.16 32.22
N SER A 39 -9.52 5.41 33.50
CA SER A 39 -10.48 5.73 34.56
C SER A 39 -11.20 7.06 34.38
N PHE A 40 -10.63 7.95 33.55
CA PHE A 40 -11.12 9.30 33.32
C PHE A 40 -11.68 9.39 31.90
N GLY A 41 -12.81 8.73 31.68
CA GLY A 41 -13.59 8.88 30.46
C GLY A 41 -13.75 10.34 30.07
N GLN A 42 -13.59 10.67 28.79
CA GLN A 42 -13.90 12.00 28.30
C GLN A 42 -15.40 12.23 28.50
N SER A 43 -15.78 13.13 29.41
CA SER A 43 -17.18 13.43 29.70
C SER A 43 -17.92 14.04 28.50
N THR A 44 -17.17 14.60 27.57
CA THR A 44 -17.64 15.14 26.30
C THR A 44 -16.76 14.68 25.15
N PHE A 45 -17.40 14.20 24.09
CA PHE A 45 -16.73 13.78 22.89
C PHE A 45 -17.59 14.01 21.64
N ARG A 46 -16.94 14.07 20.47
CA ARG A 46 -17.66 14.14 19.20
C ARG A 46 -18.14 12.76 18.74
N LYS A 47 -19.11 12.72 17.83
CA LYS A 47 -19.49 11.49 17.14
C LYS A 47 -18.45 11.13 16.08
N ILE A 48 -18.29 9.84 15.81
CA ILE A 48 -17.42 9.36 14.72
C ILE A 48 -18.11 9.65 13.39
N GLY A 49 -17.37 10.19 12.42
CA GLY A 49 -17.87 10.42 11.06
C GLY A 49 -18.03 9.14 10.25
N HIS A 50 -18.63 9.28 9.07
CA HIS A 50 -18.85 8.19 8.12
C HIS A 50 -17.52 7.55 7.69
N HIS A 51 -17.37 6.24 7.92
CA HIS A 51 -16.19 5.43 7.59
C HIS A 51 -14.86 5.99 8.12
N GLU A 52 -14.89 6.84 9.14
CA GLU A 52 -13.69 7.51 9.65
C GLU A 52 -12.69 6.52 10.28
N LEU A 53 -13.18 5.44 10.90
CA LEU A 53 -12.30 4.42 11.48
C LEU A 53 -11.43 3.72 10.43
N ALA A 54 -11.91 3.60 9.18
CA ALA A 54 -11.18 2.93 8.11
C ALA A 54 -10.02 3.76 7.54
N SER A 55 -10.04 5.08 7.71
CA SER A 55 -9.00 6.00 7.21
C SER A 55 -8.12 6.57 8.33
N CYS A 56 -8.56 6.48 9.59
CA CYS A 56 -7.81 7.02 10.72
C CYS A 56 -6.50 6.26 10.98
N ARG A 57 -5.58 6.94 11.66
CA ARG A 57 -4.37 6.31 12.22
C ARG A 57 -4.64 5.87 13.66
N TRP A 58 -4.02 4.79 14.09
CA TRP A 58 -4.16 4.30 15.46
C TRP A 58 -2.93 4.68 16.30
N ASN A 59 -3.18 5.13 17.52
CA ASN A 59 -2.17 5.22 18.57
C ASN A 59 -2.25 3.95 19.43
N VAL A 60 -1.16 3.20 19.52
CA VAL A 60 -1.11 1.91 20.21
C VAL A 60 -0.06 1.97 21.32
N ALA A 61 -0.52 2.05 22.58
CA ALA A 61 0.34 1.93 23.76
C ALA A 61 0.43 0.47 24.19
N ARG A 62 1.62 -0.01 24.58
CA ARG A 62 1.84 -1.43 24.92
C ARG A 62 2.63 -1.59 26.21
N GLU A 63 2.20 -2.54 27.02
CA GLU A 63 2.91 -3.00 28.19
C GLU A 63 2.89 -4.52 28.32
N THR A 64 3.92 -5.08 28.96
CA THR A 64 4.01 -6.52 29.19
C THR A 64 3.86 -6.80 30.68
N ILE A 65 2.93 -7.68 31.02
CA ILE A 65 2.63 -8.12 32.37
C ILE A 65 2.80 -9.64 32.47
N LYS A 66 3.05 -10.13 33.68
CA LYS A 66 3.22 -11.55 33.95
C LYS A 66 2.11 -12.04 34.86
N PHE A 67 1.51 -13.17 34.49
CA PHE A 67 0.60 -13.92 35.34
C PHE A 67 1.20 -15.32 35.54
N ALA A 68 1.77 -15.56 36.72
CA ALA A 68 2.64 -16.71 37.00
C ALA A 68 3.72 -16.86 35.89
N ASP A 69 3.71 -17.96 35.14
CA ASP A 69 4.67 -18.26 34.07
C ASP A 69 4.26 -17.73 32.67
N VAL A 70 3.11 -17.04 32.57
CA VAL A 70 2.58 -16.57 31.28
C VAL A 70 2.83 -15.07 31.11
N GLU A 71 3.55 -14.72 30.04
CA GLU A 71 3.74 -13.33 29.61
C GLU A 71 2.57 -12.89 28.74
N LEU A 72 1.90 -11.83 29.16
CA LEU A 72 0.77 -11.20 28.51
C LEU A 72 1.16 -9.78 28.08
N GLN A 73 0.68 -9.37 26.92
CA GLN A 73 0.80 -8.00 26.42
C GLN A 73 -0.56 -7.32 26.56
N VAL A 74 -0.56 -6.18 27.22
CA VAL A 74 -1.69 -5.24 27.24
C VAL A 74 -1.43 -4.20 26.17
N ALA A 75 -2.35 -4.03 25.24
CA ALA A 75 -2.28 -3.04 24.17
C ALA A 75 -3.52 -2.15 24.20
N HIS A 76 -3.33 -0.84 24.34
CA HIS A 76 -4.40 0.16 24.26
C HIS A 76 -4.41 0.79 22.88
N TYR A 77 -5.51 0.60 22.17
CA TYR A 77 -5.75 1.15 20.84
C TYR A 77 -6.64 2.38 20.97
N ARG A 78 -6.22 3.47 20.35
CA ARG A 78 -7.01 4.71 20.26
C ARG A 78 -6.92 5.31 18.87
N ALA A 79 -8.07 5.52 18.23
CA ALA A 79 -8.16 6.18 16.93
C ALA A 79 -7.75 7.66 17.04
N MET A 80 -6.85 8.09 16.15
CA MET A 80 -6.49 9.48 15.96
C MET A 80 -7.42 10.08 14.90
N LEU A 81 -8.47 10.75 15.39
CA LEU A 81 -9.48 11.39 14.57
C LEU A 81 -9.06 12.85 14.28
N ASP A 82 -9.06 13.23 13.00
CA ASP A 82 -8.74 14.60 12.60
C ASP A 82 -9.84 15.56 13.07
N PRO A 83 -9.51 16.80 13.50
CA PRO A 83 -10.52 17.78 13.91
C PRO A 83 -11.54 18.00 12.78
N GLU A 84 -12.80 18.29 13.16
CA GLU A 84 -13.89 18.51 12.19
C GLU A 84 -13.46 19.59 11.19
N LEU A 85 -13.64 19.33 9.89
CA LEU A 85 -13.28 20.27 8.82
C LEU A 85 -13.98 21.62 9.06
N GLU A 86 -13.22 22.72 8.98
CA GLU A 86 -13.75 24.08 9.10
C GLU A 86 -14.86 24.32 8.05
N GLY A 87 -16.12 24.24 8.47
CA GLY A 87 -17.29 24.40 7.59
C GLY A 87 -18.38 23.33 7.76
N ALA A 88 -18.14 22.25 8.50
CA ALA A 88 -19.21 21.35 8.95
C ALA A 88 -20.07 22.04 10.03
N GLU A 89 -21.38 21.77 10.06
CA GLU A 89 -22.21 22.22 11.19
C GLU A 89 -21.60 21.68 12.48
N PRO A 90 -21.43 22.51 13.53
CA PRO A 90 -20.80 22.06 14.77
C PRO A 90 -21.63 20.93 15.36
N THR A 91 -21.07 19.72 15.41
CA THR A 91 -21.73 18.60 16.07
C THR A 91 -21.74 18.89 17.56
N GLU A 92 -22.92 18.97 18.18
CA GLU A 92 -22.99 19.15 19.63
C GLU A 92 -22.23 18.01 20.33
N PRO A 93 -21.34 18.33 21.28
CA PRO A 93 -20.58 17.31 22.00
C PRO A 93 -21.54 16.39 22.74
N VAL A 94 -21.37 15.09 22.55
CA VAL A 94 -22.18 14.07 23.21
C VAL A 94 -21.63 13.85 24.61
N THR A 95 -22.53 13.74 25.58
CA THR A 95 -22.23 13.35 26.95
C THR A 95 -22.64 11.90 27.18
N GLY A 96 -21.83 11.13 27.88
CA GLY A 96 -22.16 9.74 28.25
C GLY A 96 -20.94 8.84 28.19
N CYS A 97 -21.17 7.54 28.02
CA CYS A 97 -20.09 6.59 27.74
C CYS A 97 -19.83 6.55 26.23
N GLN A 98 -18.58 6.84 25.86
CA GLN A 98 -18.10 6.82 24.47
C GLN A 98 -18.39 5.48 23.78
N THR A 99 -18.06 4.37 24.45
CA THR A 99 -18.28 3.00 23.97
C THR A 99 -19.73 2.75 23.57
N PHE A 100 -20.69 3.24 24.37
CA PHE A 100 -22.11 3.03 24.09
C PHE A 100 -22.59 3.85 22.91
N VAL A 101 -22.06 5.06 22.72
CA VAL A 101 -22.40 5.90 21.56
C VAL A 101 -21.82 5.29 20.29
N ASP A 102 -20.57 4.80 20.36
CA ASP A 102 -19.89 4.17 19.23
C ASP A 102 -20.62 2.90 18.77
N LEU A 103 -21.03 2.03 19.70
CA LEU A 103 -21.77 0.80 19.40
C LEU A 103 -23.14 1.02 18.76
N MET A 104 -23.77 2.16 19.04
CA MET A 104 -25.07 2.53 18.48
C MET A 104 -24.94 3.31 17.17
N SER A 105 -23.71 3.65 16.77
CA SER A 105 -23.43 4.38 15.54
C SER A 105 -23.39 3.45 14.34
N ILE A 106 -24.16 3.79 13.31
CA ILE A 106 -24.17 3.08 12.02
C ILE A 106 -23.11 3.63 11.06
N GLU A 107 -22.43 4.73 11.41
CA GLU A 107 -21.55 5.47 10.50
C GLU A 107 -20.33 4.65 10.05
N ASN A 108 -19.97 3.63 10.81
CA ASN A 108 -18.85 2.75 10.52
C ASN A 108 -19.29 1.29 10.29
N ASP A 109 -20.60 1.06 10.06
CA ASP A 109 -21.13 -0.24 9.66
C ASP A 109 -20.43 -0.71 8.38
N TYR A 110 -19.88 -1.93 8.43
CA TYR A 110 -19.16 -2.53 7.33
C TYR A 110 -18.03 -1.65 6.75
N CYS A 111 -17.37 -0.86 7.61
CA CYS A 111 -16.16 -0.16 7.26
C CYS A 111 -15.09 -1.17 6.81
N VAL A 112 -14.38 -0.83 5.73
CA VAL A 112 -13.29 -1.64 5.18
C VAL A 112 -12.09 -0.72 5.04
N ALA A 113 -10.94 -1.11 5.61
CA ALA A 113 -9.71 -0.34 5.50
C ALA A 113 -9.39 -0.04 4.03
N TYR A 114 -9.39 1.25 3.67
CA TYR A 114 -9.04 1.71 2.33
C TYR A 114 -7.53 1.81 2.21
N GLY A 115 -6.96 1.12 1.21
CA GLY A 115 -5.60 1.36 0.72
C GLY A 115 -4.59 1.65 1.82
N GLN A 116 -4.40 0.70 2.74
CA GLN A 116 -3.30 0.72 3.70
C GLN A 116 -2.00 0.77 2.91
N ARG A 117 -1.55 1.98 2.58
CA ARG A 117 -0.22 2.20 2.05
C ARG A 117 0.72 1.77 3.17
N SER A 118 1.55 0.77 2.89
CA SER A 118 2.80 0.58 3.59
C SER A 118 3.70 1.79 3.29
N ASP A 119 3.36 2.97 3.80
CA ASP A 119 4.29 4.09 3.84
C ASP A 119 5.36 3.67 4.84
N GLY A 120 6.43 3.09 4.31
CA GLY A 120 7.48 2.41 5.05
C GLY A 120 8.01 3.29 6.18
N GLY A 121 7.71 2.89 7.42
CA GLY A 121 8.22 3.61 8.60
C GLY A 121 7.62 3.20 9.95
N GLY A 122 6.52 2.44 10.01
CA GLY A 122 5.94 1.92 11.25
C GLY A 122 5.75 0.40 11.21
N ASP A 123 5.54 -0.21 12.38
CA ASP A 123 5.16 -1.63 12.47
C ASP A 123 3.83 -1.80 11.72
N ASP A 124 3.84 -2.58 10.63
CA ASP A 124 2.80 -2.64 9.59
C ASP A 124 1.43 -3.15 10.10
N ASP A 125 1.37 -3.58 11.37
CA ASP A 125 0.16 -4.04 12.05
C ASP A 125 -0.60 -2.89 12.76
N ASP A 126 0.11 -1.83 13.16
CA ASP A 126 -0.48 -0.73 13.96
C ASP A 126 -1.25 0.28 13.13
N GLN A 127 -1.04 0.29 11.81
CA GLN A 127 -1.81 1.14 10.92
C GLN A 127 -3.10 0.46 10.45
N LYS A 128 -3.20 -0.87 10.56
CA LYS A 128 -4.35 -1.65 10.09
C LYS A 128 -5.58 -1.43 10.97
N LEU A 129 -6.75 -1.35 10.33
CA LEU A 129 -8.02 -1.35 11.02
C LEU A 129 -8.17 -2.66 11.80
N HIS A 130 -8.16 -2.56 13.13
CA HIS A 130 -8.28 -3.74 13.99
C HIS A 130 -9.68 -4.38 13.88
N PRO A 131 -9.81 -5.72 13.90
CA PRO A 131 -11.12 -6.40 13.78
C PRO A 131 -12.18 -5.93 14.79
N LEU A 132 -11.78 -5.62 16.02
CA LEU A 132 -12.71 -5.11 17.04
C LEU A 132 -13.31 -3.73 16.67
N ALA A 133 -12.51 -2.85 16.07
CA ALA A 133 -13.01 -1.58 15.55
C ALA A 133 -13.97 -1.81 14.38
N GLN A 134 -13.67 -2.79 13.53
CA GLN A 134 -14.51 -3.14 12.38
C GLN A 134 -15.85 -3.78 12.79
N TRP A 135 -15.85 -4.67 13.79
CA TRP A 135 -17.04 -5.43 14.19
C TRP A 135 -17.96 -4.67 15.15
N TYR A 136 -17.37 -3.89 16.06
CA TYR A 136 -18.11 -3.18 17.11
C TYR A 136 -18.13 -1.66 16.90
N GLY A 137 -17.46 -1.12 15.88
CA GLY A 137 -17.41 0.33 15.64
C GLY A 137 -16.62 1.10 16.70
N LEU A 138 -15.77 0.43 17.48
CA LEU A 138 -15.08 1.02 18.62
C LEU A 138 -13.87 1.85 18.17
N ARG A 139 -13.78 3.10 18.64
CA ARG A 139 -12.61 3.96 18.41
C ARG A 139 -11.52 3.85 19.48
N GLU A 140 -11.83 3.20 20.61
CA GLU A 140 -10.90 3.04 21.73
C GLU A 140 -11.19 1.73 22.46
N PHE A 141 -10.17 0.91 22.69
CA PHE A 141 -10.29 -0.37 23.38
C PHE A 141 -8.92 -0.87 23.87
N VAL A 142 -8.94 -1.80 24.83
CA VAL A 142 -7.74 -2.46 25.36
C VAL A 142 -7.78 -3.95 25.04
N ILE A 143 -6.64 -4.54 24.66
CA ILE A 143 -6.50 -5.97 24.41
C ILE A 143 -5.42 -6.54 25.33
N VAL A 144 -5.76 -7.60 26.06
CA VAL A 144 -4.85 -8.45 26.81
C VAL A 144 -4.63 -9.72 25.99
N SER A 145 -3.42 -9.93 25.48
CA SER A 145 -3.09 -11.05 24.62
C SER A 145 -1.85 -11.80 25.10
N PRO A 146 -1.76 -13.13 24.92
CA PRO A 146 -0.53 -13.86 25.24
C PRO A 146 0.60 -13.53 24.26
N VAL A 147 1.81 -13.28 24.78
CA VAL A 147 2.98 -12.95 23.94
C VAL A 147 3.45 -14.18 23.18
N LYS A 148 3.66 -15.30 23.90
CA LYS A 148 4.27 -16.52 23.37
C LYS A 148 3.25 -17.55 22.91
N LYS A 149 2.49 -18.13 23.85
CA LYS A 149 1.59 -19.26 23.59
C LYS A 149 0.14 -18.84 23.76
N SER A 150 -0.65 -19.08 22.72
CA SER A 150 -2.10 -18.93 22.70
C SER A 150 -2.78 -19.64 23.88
N ILE A 151 -3.83 -19.02 24.44
CA ILE A 151 -4.56 -19.54 25.60
C ILE A 151 -5.87 -20.16 25.12
N SER A 152 -5.92 -21.49 25.08
CA SER A 152 -7.11 -22.24 24.67
C SER A 152 -7.81 -22.96 25.84
N ASN A 153 -7.23 -22.93 27.04
CA ASN A 153 -7.80 -23.57 28.21
C ASN A 153 -8.90 -22.69 28.81
N GLU A 154 -10.12 -23.23 28.90
CA GLU A 154 -11.29 -22.54 29.43
C GLU A 154 -11.07 -22.01 30.86
N SER A 155 -10.40 -22.76 31.74
CA SER A 155 -10.12 -22.30 33.10
C SER A 155 -9.19 -21.08 33.11
N GLN A 156 -8.16 -21.07 32.25
CA GLN A 156 -7.24 -19.93 32.15
C GLN A 156 -7.93 -18.70 31.57
N ILE A 157 -8.77 -18.89 30.54
CA ILE A 157 -9.57 -17.81 29.95
C ILE A 157 -10.50 -17.21 31.01
N ARG A 158 -11.21 -18.04 31.78
CA ARG A 158 -12.11 -17.56 32.84
C ARG A 158 -11.38 -16.81 33.95
N ILE A 159 -10.18 -17.25 34.34
CA ILE A 159 -9.35 -16.54 35.34
C ILE A 159 -8.92 -15.18 34.80
N LEU A 160 -8.46 -15.09 33.55
CA LEU A 160 -8.09 -13.81 32.94
C LEU A 160 -9.29 -12.88 32.80
N MET A 161 -10.43 -13.39 32.35
CA MET A 161 -11.67 -12.60 32.28
C MET A 161 -12.09 -12.11 33.67
N SER A 162 -12.01 -12.96 34.70
CA SER A 162 -12.29 -12.55 36.09
C SER A 162 -11.35 -11.45 36.56
N SER A 163 -10.07 -11.52 36.19
CA SER A 163 -9.06 -10.52 36.53
C SER A 163 -9.36 -9.18 35.84
N VAL A 164 -9.72 -9.22 34.56
CA VAL A 164 -10.15 -8.04 33.80
C VAL A 164 -11.43 -7.44 34.38
N HIS A 165 -12.42 -8.25 34.76
CA HIS A 165 -13.63 -7.77 35.42
C HIS A 165 -13.34 -6.99 36.70
N ILE A 166 -12.43 -7.50 37.54
CA ILE A 166 -12.04 -6.83 38.80
C ILE A 166 -11.36 -5.51 38.48
N ALA A 167 -10.35 -5.53 37.61
CA ALA A 167 -9.61 -4.31 37.31
C ALA A 167 -10.47 -3.24 36.66
N VAL A 168 -11.40 -3.60 35.76
CA VAL A 168 -12.34 -2.65 35.15
C VAL A 168 -13.25 -2.01 36.22
N ALA A 169 -13.79 -2.82 37.12
CA ALA A 169 -14.67 -2.34 38.20
C ALA A 169 -13.93 -1.43 39.20
N GLU A 170 -12.76 -1.85 39.69
CA GLU A 170 -11.99 -1.12 40.71
C GLU A 170 -11.35 0.16 40.15
N SER A 171 -10.88 0.13 38.90
CA SER A 171 -10.31 1.32 38.23
C SER A 171 -11.35 2.28 37.67
N SER A 172 -12.65 1.93 37.72
CA SER A 172 -13.73 2.68 37.06
C SER A 172 -13.46 2.95 35.57
N CYS A 173 -12.90 1.96 34.87
CA CYS A 173 -12.53 2.05 33.46
C CYS A 173 -13.79 1.95 32.57
N ASP A 174 -14.05 2.97 31.76
CA ASP A 174 -15.19 3.01 30.81
C ASP A 174 -14.81 2.63 29.37
N VAL A 175 -13.54 2.24 29.17
CA VAL A 175 -13.01 1.71 27.92
C VAL A 175 -13.17 0.19 27.88
N PRO A 176 -13.65 -0.40 26.78
CA PRO A 176 -13.85 -1.84 26.69
C PRO A 176 -12.51 -2.57 26.70
N VAL A 177 -12.40 -3.58 27.57
CA VAL A 177 -11.19 -4.40 27.73
C VAL A 177 -11.48 -5.82 27.24
N PHE A 178 -10.64 -6.32 26.35
CA PHE A 178 -10.77 -7.62 25.71
C PHE A 178 -9.61 -8.53 26.08
N VAL A 179 -9.88 -9.83 26.24
CA VAL A 179 -8.88 -10.90 26.33
C VAL A 179 -8.89 -11.64 24.99
N GLN A 180 -7.72 -11.76 24.36
CA GLN A 180 -7.54 -12.59 23.18
C GLN A 180 -7.40 -14.06 23.61
N ALA A 181 -8.40 -14.86 23.26
CA ALA A 181 -8.45 -16.29 23.52
C ALA A 181 -8.15 -17.09 22.25
N MET A 182 -7.89 -18.39 22.43
CA MET A 182 -7.58 -19.33 21.34
C MET A 182 -6.39 -18.88 20.50
N ASP A 183 -6.26 -19.41 19.28
CA ASP A 183 -5.22 -19.02 18.35
C ASP A 183 -5.42 -17.57 17.86
N LYS A 184 -4.33 -16.79 17.76
CA LYS A 184 -4.36 -15.38 17.33
C LYS A 184 -5.01 -15.20 15.97
N VAL A 185 -4.82 -16.18 15.08
CA VAL A 185 -5.40 -16.20 13.73
C VAL A 185 -6.93 -16.33 13.74
N GLN A 186 -7.50 -16.88 14.81
CA GLN A 186 -8.96 -17.04 14.93
C GLN A 186 -9.66 -15.75 15.39
N HIS A 187 -8.91 -14.74 15.84
CA HIS A 187 -9.45 -13.45 16.29
C HIS A 187 -10.60 -13.57 17.31
N VAL A 188 -10.47 -14.50 18.27
CA VAL A 188 -11.46 -14.68 19.34
C VAL A 188 -11.13 -13.72 20.47
N TYR A 189 -12.00 -12.73 20.67
CA TYR A 189 -11.89 -11.74 21.74
C TYR A 189 -13.11 -11.84 22.66
N LEU A 190 -12.85 -11.89 23.96
CA LEU A 190 -13.88 -11.84 25.01
C LEU A 190 -13.67 -10.56 25.80
N GLY A 191 -14.70 -9.72 25.92
CA GLY A 191 -14.52 -8.39 26.51
C GLY A 191 -15.59 -7.99 27.50
N VAL A 192 -15.27 -6.96 28.27
CA VAL A 192 -16.19 -6.28 29.18
C VAL A 192 -16.01 -4.78 29.09
N CYS A 193 -17.11 -4.05 29.24
CA CYS A 193 -17.13 -2.62 29.49
C CYS A 193 -18.10 -2.33 30.62
N GLU A 194 -17.72 -1.47 31.56
CA GLU A 194 -18.59 -1.00 32.64
C GLU A 194 -18.70 0.52 32.58
N SER A 195 -19.93 1.02 32.64
CA SER A 195 -20.17 2.46 32.75
C SER A 195 -21.38 2.70 33.63
N GLY A 196 -21.13 3.27 34.82
CA GLY A 196 -22.15 3.49 35.84
C GLY A 196 -22.81 2.16 36.23
N PRO A 197 -24.15 2.03 36.18
CA PRO A 197 -24.84 0.80 36.57
C PRO A 197 -24.90 -0.26 35.46
N VAL A 198 -24.35 0.02 34.27
CA VAL A 198 -24.47 -0.86 33.11
C VAL A 198 -23.16 -1.60 32.87
N ARG A 199 -23.24 -2.92 32.83
CA ARG A 199 -22.17 -3.81 32.38
C ARG A 199 -22.53 -4.38 31.01
N MET A 200 -21.58 -4.33 30.10
CA MET A 200 -21.69 -4.91 28.77
C MET A 200 -20.63 -6.01 28.60
N SER A 201 -21.05 -7.16 28.08
CA SER A 201 -20.17 -8.27 27.74
C SER A 201 -20.07 -8.41 26.23
N PHE A 202 -18.85 -8.61 25.74
CA PHE A 202 -18.55 -8.87 24.34
C PHE A 202 -18.11 -10.33 24.19
N ASP A 203 -18.92 -11.14 23.50
CA ASP A 203 -18.64 -12.56 23.30
C ASP A 203 -18.50 -12.87 21.81
N ILE A 204 -17.31 -13.34 21.43
CA ILE A 204 -17.06 -13.87 20.08
C ILE A 204 -17.01 -15.39 20.15
N VAL A 205 -17.82 -16.04 19.30
CA VAL A 205 -17.86 -17.48 19.16
C VAL A 205 -17.35 -17.87 17.78
N HIS A 206 -16.32 -18.70 17.74
CA HIS A 206 -15.80 -19.27 16.51
C HIS A 206 -16.46 -20.64 16.24
N LEU A 207 -17.16 -20.77 15.12
CA LEU A 207 -17.85 -21.99 14.73
C LEU A 207 -17.12 -22.63 13.53
N HIS A 208 -16.57 -23.84 13.72
CA HIS A 208 -15.91 -24.58 12.64
C HIS A 208 -16.87 -24.92 11.49
N VAL A 209 -18.13 -25.22 11.82
CA VAL A 209 -19.20 -25.47 10.84
C VAL A 209 -20.35 -24.56 11.21
N THR A 210 -20.77 -23.70 10.28
CA THR A 210 -21.92 -22.81 10.47
C THR A 210 -23.20 -23.64 10.57
N PRO A 211 -23.88 -23.66 11.73
CA PRO A 211 -25.17 -24.33 11.86
C PRO A 211 -26.20 -23.69 10.93
N PRO A 212 -27.23 -24.42 10.47
CA PRO A 212 -28.28 -23.87 9.62
C PRO A 212 -28.98 -22.64 10.22
N THR A 213 -29.13 -22.62 11.56
CA THR A 213 -29.72 -21.49 12.30
C THR A 213 -28.87 -20.22 12.24
N CYS A 214 -27.57 -20.32 11.98
CA CYS A 214 -26.68 -19.15 11.88
C CYS A 214 -26.39 -18.76 10.42
N LYS A 215 -27.03 -19.42 9.45
CA LYS A 215 -26.77 -19.20 8.02
C LYS A 215 -27.66 -18.13 7.40
N TYR A 216 -28.87 -17.95 7.92
CA TYR A 216 -29.90 -17.05 7.39
C TYR A 216 -30.34 -16.05 8.45
N LEU A 217 -30.79 -14.88 8.03
CA LEU A 217 -31.19 -13.79 8.93
C LEU A 217 -32.26 -14.25 9.93
N SER A 218 -33.27 -15.00 9.50
CA SER A 218 -34.35 -15.46 10.39
C SER A 218 -33.83 -16.25 11.60
N GLY A 219 -32.83 -17.10 11.40
CA GLY A 219 -32.25 -17.89 12.49
C GLY A 219 -31.31 -17.05 13.39
N LEU A 220 -30.58 -16.09 12.81
CA LEU A 220 -29.76 -15.14 13.58
C LEU A 220 -30.64 -14.24 14.47
N LEU A 221 -31.79 -13.81 13.96
CA LEU A 221 -32.78 -13.04 14.72
C LEU A 221 -33.41 -13.86 15.86
N GLU A 222 -33.66 -15.15 15.65
CA GLU A 222 -34.14 -16.05 16.70
C GLU A 222 -33.12 -16.18 17.83
N VAL A 223 -31.84 -16.37 17.48
CA VAL A 223 -30.73 -16.41 18.46
C VAL A 223 -30.62 -15.08 19.21
N PHE A 224 -30.72 -13.95 18.50
CA PHE A 224 -30.68 -12.62 19.10
C PHE A 224 -31.83 -12.39 20.08
N LYS A 225 -33.08 -12.59 19.65
CA LYS A 225 -34.28 -12.41 20.49
C LYS A 225 -34.28 -13.36 21.68
N GLY A 226 -33.77 -14.59 21.51
CA GLY A 226 -33.59 -15.56 22.59
C GLY A 226 -32.64 -15.10 23.69
N LYS A 227 -31.64 -14.27 23.36
CA LYS A 227 -30.66 -13.72 24.33
C LYS A 227 -31.19 -12.55 25.15
N ILE A 228 -32.20 -11.81 24.69
CA ILE A 228 -32.75 -10.64 25.41
C ILE A 228 -33.45 -11.07 26.71
N GLY A 229 -33.85 -12.35 26.83
CA GLY A 229 -34.42 -12.91 28.06
C GLY A 229 -35.86 -12.45 28.36
N ILE A 230 -36.45 -11.65 27.47
CA ILE A 230 -37.86 -11.20 27.49
C ILE A 230 -38.50 -11.45 26.12
N ALA A 231 -39.82 -11.58 26.09
CA ALA A 231 -40.57 -11.67 24.84
C ALA A 231 -40.50 -10.30 24.11
N TYR A 232 -39.51 -10.15 23.24
CA TYR A 232 -39.29 -8.92 22.47
C TYR A 232 -40.27 -8.87 21.29
N VAL A 233 -41.20 -7.92 21.34
CA VAL A 233 -42.30 -7.78 20.34
C VAL A 233 -41.96 -6.74 19.29
N ASP A 234 -41.07 -5.79 19.59
CA ASP A 234 -40.73 -4.72 18.67
C ASP A 234 -39.92 -5.25 17.47
N PRO A 235 -40.06 -4.63 16.28
CA PRO A 235 -39.24 -4.97 15.14
C PRO A 235 -37.75 -4.70 15.43
N VAL A 236 -36.89 -5.62 15.00
CA VAL A 236 -35.44 -5.47 15.07
C VAL A 236 -34.97 -4.90 13.74
N VAL A 237 -34.21 -3.82 13.80
CA VAL A 237 -33.58 -3.20 12.62
C VAL A 237 -32.22 -3.82 12.40
N VAL A 238 -31.95 -4.28 11.19
CA VAL A 238 -30.70 -4.95 10.79
C VAL A 238 -30.17 -4.37 9.48
N SER A 239 -28.86 -4.26 9.37
CA SER A 239 -28.21 -4.00 8.08
C SER A 239 -27.72 -5.33 7.50
N VAL A 240 -27.92 -5.57 6.22
CA VAL A 240 -27.46 -6.80 5.53
C VAL A 240 -26.56 -6.44 4.37
N ARG A 241 -25.42 -7.13 4.22
CA ARG A 241 -24.50 -6.96 3.08
C ARG A 241 -24.14 -8.31 2.48
N PHE A 242 -24.37 -8.46 1.18
CA PHE A 242 -23.82 -9.55 0.39
C PHE A 242 -22.51 -9.12 -0.24
N THR A 243 -21.51 -9.98 -0.16
CA THR A 243 -20.16 -9.73 -0.68
C THR A 243 -19.82 -10.79 -1.71
N TYR A 244 -19.55 -10.34 -2.93
CA TYR A 244 -19.14 -11.17 -4.06
C TYR A 244 -17.68 -10.90 -4.38
N GLN A 245 -16.88 -11.96 -4.43
CA GLN A 245 -15.45 -11.88 -4.69
C GLN A 245 -15.12 -12.51 -6.04
N LEU A 246 -14.40 -11.77 -6.87
CA LEU A 246 -13.83 -12.24 -8.14
C LEU A 246 -12.31 -12.09 -8.08
N ALA A 247 -11.61 -13.18 -7.75
CA ALA A 247 -10.14 -13.21 -7.59
C ALA A 247 -9.39 -13.76 -8.81
N ARG A 248 -10.09 -14.08 -9.91
CA ARG A 248 -9.47 -14.71 -11.11
C ARG A 248 -9.99 -14.03 -12.37
N PHE A 249 -9.25 -13.03 -12.83
CA PHE A 249 -9.47 -12.42 -14.13
C PHE A 249 -8.97 -13.35 -15.24
N LEU A 250 -9.69 -13.40 -16.35
CA LEU A 250 -9.24 -14.10 -17.54
C LEU A 250 -8.09 -13.29 -18.16
N SER A 251 -6.88 -13.85 -18.11
CA SER A 251 -5.56 -13.24 -18.41
C SER A 251 -5.35 -12.68 -19.84
N GLY A 252 -6.41 -12.47 -20.63
CA GLY A 252 -6.32 -12.18 -22.06
C GLY A 252 -6.76 -10.78 -22.51
N ALA A 253 -7.20 -9.88 -21.61
CA ALA A 253 -7.99 -8.72 -22.04
C ALA A 253 -7.20 -7.43 -22.34
N TYR A 254 -5.97 -7.25 -21.82
CA TYR A 254 -5.24 -5.98 -21.95
C TYR A 254 -3.74 -6.16 -22.19
N VAL A 255 -3.38 -6.64 -23.39
CA VAL A 255 -2.02 -6.45 -23.91
C VAL A 255 -2.04 -5.16 -24.72
N SER A 256 -1.32 -4.12 -24.28
CA SER A 256 -1.13 -2.92 -25.09
C SER A 256 -0.47 -3.32 -26.41
N ASP A 257 -0.98 -2.85 -27.54
CA ASP A 257 -0.35 -3.08 -28.84
C ASP A 257 1.09 -2.53 -28.80
N ARG A 258 2.07 -3.44 -28.89
CA ARG A 258 3.50 -3.11 -28.76
C ARG A 258 4.02 -2.56 -30.09
N SER A 259 3.53 -1.40 -30.51
CA SER A 259 4.19 -0.66 -31.58
C SER A 259 5.52 -0.10 -31.04
N VAL A 260 6.64 -0.54 -31.61
CA VAL A 260 7.97 -0.06 -31.23
C VAL A 260 8.45 0.97 -32.25
N PRO A 261 8.81 2.21 -31.85
CA PRO A 261 9.29 3.25 -32.75
C PRO A 261 10.43 2.78 -33.64
N PHE A 262 10.44 3.13 -34.93
CA PHE A 262 11.52 2.79 -35.87
C PHE A 262 11.64 1.29 -36.24
N THR A 263 10.54 0.54 -36.14
CA THR A 263 10.43 -0.85 -36.65
C THR A 263 9.52 -0.93 -37.88
N GLU A 264 9.56 -2.05 -38.63
CA GLU A 264 8.85 -2.22 -39.91
C GLU A 264 7.31 -2.02 -39.83
N HIS A 265 6.72 -2.11 -38.64
CA HIS A 265 5.28 -1.95 -38.39
C HIS A 265 4.92 -0.65 -37.67
N TRP A 266 5.87 0.28 -37.51
CA TRP A 266 5.62 1.55 -36.84
C TRP A 266 4.83 2.51 -37.75
N PRO A 267 3.58 2.89 -37.41
CA PRO A 267 2.90 3.97 -38.12
C PRO A 267 3.70 5.27 -37.95
N ASN A 268 3.63 6.22 -38.89
CA ASN A 268 4.32 7.53 -38.80
C ASN A 268 3.75 8.43 -37.66
N SER A 269 3.65 7.90 -36.45
CA SER A 269 3.10 8.50 -35.25
C SER A 269 4.20 9.02 -34.31
N VAL A 270 3.76 9.70 -33.26
CA VAL A 270 4.59 10.26 -32.19
C VAL A 270 5.42 9.16 -31.51
N VAL A 271 6.72 9.40 -31.35
CA VAL A 271 7.61 8.52 -30.57
C VAL A 271 7.22 8.65 -29.09
N ALA A 272 6.72 7.56 -28.51
CA ALA A 272 6.31 7.50 -27.12
C ALA A 272 7.03 6.34 -26.40
N LEU A 273 7.19 6.47 -25.08
CA LEU A 273 7.69 5.41 -24.23
C LEU A 273 6.67 4.27 -24.13
N PRO A 274 7.12 3.03 -23.91
CA PRO A 274 6.22 1.89 -23.74
C PRO A 274 5.32 2.13 -22.52
N PHE A 275 4.01 2.03 -22.72
CA PHE A 275 3.01 2.22 -21.67
C PHE A 275 2.12 0.99 -21.58
N GLY A 276 1.73 0.62 -20.36
CA GLY A 276 0.87 -0.53 -20.09
C GLY A 276 1.52 -1.56 -19.18
N VAL A 277 0.87 -2.72 -19.08
CA VAL A 277 1.19 -3.83 -18.18
C VAL A 277 1.29 -5.14 -18.96
N THR A 278 2.04 -6.12 -18.44
CA THR A 278 2.07 -7.48 -19.01
C THR A 278 0.83 -8.29 -18.65
N ILE A 279 0.29 -8.05 -17.46
CA ILE A 279 -0.84 -8.77 -16.84
C ILE A 279 -1.71 -7.70 -16.18
N ASP A 280 -3.02 -7.92 -16.14
CA ASP A 280 -3.93 -7.03 -15.42
C ASP A 280 -3.48 -6.87 -13.96
N PRO A 281 -3.21 -5.63 -13.48
CA PRO A 281 -2.76 -5.40 -12.11
C PRO A 281 -3.88 -5.61 -11.08
N VAL A 282 -5.14 -5.78 -11.51
CA VAL A 282 -6.24 -6.05 -10.58
C VAL A 282 -6.17 -7.53 -10.16
N ALA A 283 -5.85 -7.76 -8.89
CA ALA A 283 -5.80 -9.09 -8.29
C ALA A 283 -7.19 -9.59 -7.92
N GLU A 284 -8.02 -8.70 -7.36
CA GLU A 284 -9.37 -9.05 -6.91
C GLU A 284 -10.36 -7.90 -7.13
N LEU A 285 -11.57 -8.25 -7.54
CA LEU A 285 -12.74 -7.36 -7.50
C LEU A 285 -13.75 -7.87 -6.48
N THR A 286 -14.06 -7.04 -5.49
CA THR A 286 -15.10 -7.31 -4.50
C THR A 286 -16.29 -6.39 -4.75
N VAL A 287 -17.48 -6.96 -4.94
CA VAL A 287 -18.75 -6.22 -5.06
C VAL A 287 -19.54 -6.40 -3.78
N HIS A 288 -20.03 -5.32 -3.20
CA HIS A 288 -20.92 -5.35 -2.05
C HIS A 288 -22.30 -4.80 -2.41
N CYS A 289 -23.33 -5.58 -2.12
CA CYS A 289 -24.74 -5.19 -2.21
C CYS A 289 -25.26 -5.05 -0.78
N THR A 290 -25.66 -3.85 -0.38
CA THR A 290 -26.01 -3.53 1.02
C THR A 290 -27.43 -3.02 1.14
N TRP A 291 -28.16 -3.55 2.13
CA TRP A 291 -29.46 -3.08 2.60
C TRP A 291 -29.28 -2.53 4.03
N PRO A 292 -29.11 -1.22 4.19
CA PRO A 292 -28.94 -0.62 5.51
C PRO A 292 -30.27 -0.55 6.26
N GLN A 293 -30.23 -0.78 7.57
CA GLN A 293 -31.33 -0.50 8.50
C GLN A 293 -32.73 -1.02 8.06
N VAL A 294 -32.79 -2.28 7.64
CA VAL A 294 -34.05 -2.94 7.29
C VAL A 294 -34.69 -3.55 8.54
N ALA A 295 -35.99 -3.35 8.72
CA ALA A 295 -36.74 -3.98 9.80
C ALA A 295 -37.05 -5.45 9.49
N ASP A 296 -36.87 -6.32 10.49
CA ASP A 296 -37.07 -7.77 10.36
C ASP A 296 -38.50 -8.22 10.04
N ASN A 297 -39.49 -7.34 10.24
CA ASN A 297 -40.88 -7.58 9.87
C ASN A 297 -41.20 -7.23 8.40
N VAL A 298 -40.27 -6.60 7.68
CA VAL A 298 -40.43 -6.20 6.26
C VAL A 298 -39.73 -7.17 5.31
N VAL A 299 -38.67 -7.83 5.77
CA VAL A 299 -37.87 -8.75 4.94
C VAL A 299 -37.78 -10.13 5.55
N VAL A 300 -37.77 -11.13 4.69
CA VAL A 300 -37.60 -12.53 5.05
C VAL A 300 -36.34 -13.06 4.38
N ASP A 301 -35.46 -13.67 5.17
CA ASP A 301 -34.34 -14.45 4.66
C ASP A 301 -34.19 -15.75 5.45
N SER A 302 -34.47 -16.83 4.74
CA SER A 302 -34.61 -18.19 5.22
C SER A 302 -33.99 -19.18 4.23
N GLN A 303 -33.88 -20.44 4.63
CA GLN A 303 -33.35 -21.48 3.74
C GLN A 303 -34.17 -21.68 2.46
N THR A 304 -35.47 -21.44 2.51
CA THR A 304 -36.39 -21.68 1.39
C THR A 304 -36.67 -20.43 0.56
N TYR A 305 -36.48 -19.24 1.13
CA TYR A 305 -36.89 -17.97 0.52
C TYR A 305 -36.07 -16.81 1.09
N SER A 306 -35.67 -15.89 0.22
CA SER A 306 -34.93 -14.69 0.59
C SER A 306 -35.43 -13.49 -0.24
N ASP A 307 -35.75 -12.38 0.43
CA ASP A 307 -36.09 -11.09 -0.20
C ASP A 307 -34.85 -10.32 -0.68
N PHE A 308 -33.65 -10.75 -0.29
CA PHE A 308 -32.40 -10.09 -0.67
C PHE A 308 -31.96 -10.50 -2.08
N ASP A 309 -32.47 -9.81 -3.10
CA ASP A 309 -31.95 -9.89 -4.47
C ASP A 309 -30.87 -8.82 -4.70
N PRO A 310 -29.59 -9.19 -4.92
CA PRO A 310 -28.49 -8.27 -5.20
C PRO A 310 -28.82 -7.18 -6.21
N LEU A 311 -29.61 -7.50 -7.25
CA LEU A 311 -30.00 -6.57 -8.31
C LEU A 311 -30.88 -5.42 -7.81
N THR A 312 -31.58 -5.64 -6.71
CA THR A 312 -32.50 -4.67 -6.08
C THR A 312 -31.89 -3.97 -4.87
N ALA A 313 -30.62 -4.27 -4.51
CA ALA A 313 -29.98 -3.68 -3.35
C ALA A 313 -29.87 -2.14 -3.48
N PRO A 314 -30.20 -1.38 -2.43
CA PRO A 314 -30.23 0.09 -2.49
C PRO A 314 -28.83 0.69 -2.58
N LEU A 315 -27.81 0.03 -2.03
CA LEU A 315 -26.43 0.50 -2.04
C LEU A 315 -25.50 -0.54 -2.64
N TRP A 316 -24.72 -0.10 -3.62
CA TRP A 316 -23.68 -0.90 -4.27
C TRP A 316 -22.34 -0.23 -4.03
N SER A 317 -21.35 -1.03 -3.63
CA SER A 317 -19.95 -0.58 -3.59
C SER A 317 -19.04 -1.60 -4.25
N LEU A 318 -17.98 -1.09 -4.86
CA LEU A 318 -17.00 -1.88 -5.59
C LEU A 318 -15.62 -1.60 -4.99
N ARG A 319 -14.88 -2.67 -4.70
CA ARG A 319 -13.50 -2.61 -4.27
C ARG A 319 -12.64 -3.35 -5.28
N ALA A 320 -11.61 -2.68 -5.79
CA ALA A 320 -10.55 -3.31 -6.54
C ALA A 320 -9.33 -3.42 -5.64
N GLN A 321 -8.80 -4.64 -5.49
CA GLN A 321 -7.50 -4.88 -4.91
C GLN A 321 -6.50 -5.03 -6.06
N PHE A 322 -5.45 -4.23 -6.01
CA PHE A 322 -4.37 -4.27 -6.97
C PHE A 322 -3.22 -5.08 -6.40
N GLU A 323 -2.45 -5.72 -7.28
CA GLU A 323 -1.18 -6.34 -6.92
C GLU A 323 -0.19 -5.27 -6.40
N ASP A 324 0.58 -5.59 -5.37
CA ASP A 324 1.51 -4.63 -4.77
C ASP A 324 2.64 -4.20 -5.72
N THR A 325 3.09 -5.13 -6.58
CA THR A 325 4.16 -4.90 -7.55
C THR A 325 3.73 -5.31 -8.96
N PRO A 326 2.90 -4.50 -9.64
CA PRO A 326 2.47 -4.80 -11.00
C PRO A 326 3.64 -4.55 -11.98
N VAL A 327 3.84 -5.48 -12.91
CA VAL A 327 4.87 -5.36 -13.95
C VAL A 327 4.39 -4.35 -15.00
N CYS A 328 4.91 -3.12 -14.89
CA CYS A 328 4.54 -1.98 -15.71
C CYS A 328 5.69 -1.61 -16.66
N TYR A 329 5.44 -1.64 -17.97
CA TYR A 329 6.49 -1.40 -18.97
C TYR A 329 7.15 -0.02 -18.84
N LEU A 330 6.37 1.02 -18.52
CA LEU A 330 6.90 2.37 -18.36
C LEU A 330 7.80 2.47 -17.13
N ALA A 331 7.39 1.86 -16.02
CA ALA A 331 8.15 1.87 -14.78
C ALA A 331 9.49 1.14 -14.97
N ASP A 332 9.45 -0.05 -15.60
CA ASP A 332 10.65 -0.82 -15.93
C ASP A 332 11.59 -0.03 -16.85
N CYS A 333 11.05 0.56 -17.93
CA CYS A 333 11.82 1.37 -18.88
C CYS A 333 12.52 2.56 -18.19
N LEU A 334 11.80 3.30 -17.34
CA LEU A 334 12.36 4.45 -16.63
C LEU A 334 13.35 4.02 -15.55
N GLN A 335 13.07 2.95 -14.79
CA GLN A 335 13.95 2.47 -13.74
C GLN A 335 15.28 1.97 -14.32
N GLU A 336 15.25 1.22 -15.42
CA GLU A 336 16.47 0.81 -16.12
C GLU A 336 17.22 2.01 -16.71
N TYR A 337 16.52 3.00 -17.26
CA TYR A 337 17.15 4.21 -17.78
C TYR A 337 17.81 5.05 -16.68
N LEU A 338 17.18 5.16 -15.51
CA LEU A 338 17.77 5.83 -14.34
C LEU A 338 19.06 5.12 -13.88
N GLN A 339 19.08 3.78 -13.88
CA GLN A 339 20.31 3.03 -13.57
C GLN A 339 21.47 3.32 -14.53
N ILE A 340 21.20 3.79 -15.76
CA ILE A 340 22.26 4.20 -16.70
C ILE A 340 22.88 5.52 -16.25
N SER A 341 22.09 6.45 -15.68
CA SER A 341 22.63 7.72 -15.20
C SER A 341 23.66 7.55 -14.07
N ASP A 342 23.54 6.47 -13.29
CA ASP A 342 24.51 6.11 -12.24
C ASP A 342 25.75 5.37 -12.77
N SER A 343 25.72 4.91 -14.02
CA SER A 343 26.82 4.13 -14.62
C SER A 343 27.98 5.05 -15.01
N ARG A 344 29.16 4.79 -14.43
CA ARG A 344 30.43 5.48 -14.75
C ARG A 344 31.27 4.79 -15.84
N ARG A 345 30.72 3.80 -16.54
CA ARG A 345 31.44 3.03 -17.56
C ARG A 345 31.78 3.88 -18.77
N ALA A 346 33.00 3.76 -19.29
CA ALA A 346 33.41 4.47 -20.50
C ALA A 346 32.81 3.85 -21.77
N LEU A 347 32.66 4.66 -22.84
CA LEU A 347 32.18 4.16 -24.15
C LEU A 347 33.07 3.03 -24.71
N THR A 348 34.36 3.03 -24.40
CA THR A 348 35.33 1.99 -24.79
C THR A 348 35.08 0.64 -24.12
N GLU A 349 34.36 0.61 -22.98
CA GLU A 349 33.95 -0.64 -22.32
C GLU A 349 32.75 -1.29 -23.03
N TYR A 350 31.91 -0.49 -23.71
CA TYR A 350 30.78 -0.99 -24.48
C TYR A 350 31.19 -1.46 -25.87
N PHE A 351 32.22 -0.84 -26.45
CA PHE A 351 32.76 -1.14 -27.78
C PHE A 351 34.27 -1.38 -27.71
N SER A 352 34.65 -2.61 -27.35
CA SER A 352 36.06 -3.02 -27.23
C SER A 352 36.85 -2.91 -28.52
N GLU A 353 36.18 -2.88 -29.67
CA GLU A 353 36.77 -2.70 -31.00
C GLU A 353 37.44 -1.32 -31.18
N ILE A 354 37.00 -0.31 -30.44
CA ILE A 354 37.61 1.03 -30.45
C ILE A 354 39.04 0.99 -29.88
N ASN A 355 39.32 0.09 -28.92
CA ASN A 355 40.66 -0.07 -28.34
C ASN A 355 41.66 -0.74 -29.29
N PHE A 356 41.20 -1.41 -30.36
CA PHE A 356 42.10 -2.06 -31.32
C PHE A 356 42.58 -1.10 -32.43
N GLY A 357 41.89 0.02 -32.65
CA GLY A 357 42.28 1.02 -33.66
C GLY A 357 43.53 1.85 -33.31
N THR A 358 43.92 1.88 -32.03
CA THR A 358 45.13 2.59 -31.55
C THR A 358 46.44 1.85 -31.83
N ASN A 359 46.39 0.59 -32.31
CA ASN A 359 47.57 -0.21 -32.66
C ASN A 359 47.92 -0.17 -34.16
N MET A 360 47.37 0.77 -34.95
CA MET A 360 47.84 0.97 -36.31
C MET A 360 49.20 1.69 -36.31
N PRO A 361 50.21 1.22 -37.07
CA PRO A 361 51.50 1.88 -37.16
C PRO A 361 51.31 3.32 -37.69
N PRO A 362 52.11 4.29 -37.21
CA PRO A 362 51.94 5.69 -37.58
C PRO A 362 52.10 5.84 -39.10
N ILE A 363 51.10 6.43 -39.74
CA ILE A 363 51.18 6.84 -41.14
C ILE A 363 52.30 7.89 -41.23
N GLU A 364 53.35 7.60 -41.99
CA GLU A 364 54.41 8.57 -42.30
C GLU A 364 53.79 9.84 -42.90
N GLY A 365 53.85 10.95 -42.14
CA GLY A 365 53.33 12.26 -42.56
C GLY A 365 52.23 12.88 -41.68
N ALA A 366 51.78 12.22 -40.61
CA ALA A 366 50.84 12.83 -39.66
C ALA A 366 51.52 13.94 -38.83
N ASN A 367 50.91 15.14 -38.80
CA ASN A 367 51.42 16.28 -38.04
C ASN A 367 51.33 15.97 -36.53
N PRO A 368 52.42 16.01 -35.75
CA PRO A 368 52.41 15.62 -34.34
C PRO A 368 51.50 16.48 -33.44
N LEU A 369 51.14 17.69 -33.90
CA LEU A 369 50.13 18.53 -33.24
C LEU A 369 48.70 18.05 -33.50
N ASP A 370 48.42 17.43 -34.65
CA ASP A 370 47.13 16.78 -34.92
C ASP A 370 46.94 15.59 -33.97
N LEU A 371 47.99 14.84 -33.66
CA LEU A 371 47.93 13.74 -32.68
C LEU A 371 47.58 14.20 -31.25
N LEU A 372 47.84 15.47 -30.91
CA LEU A 372 47.57 16.08 -29.60
C LEU A 372 46.22 16.82 -29.55
N THR A 373 45.72 17.26 -30.71
CA THR A 373 44.49 18.07 -30.85
C THR A 373 43.32 17.26 -31.41
N GLU A 374 43.57 16.12 -32.04
CA GLU A 374 42.54 15.19 -32.45
C GLU A 374 41.92 14.51 -31.23
N SER A 375 40.60 14.47 -31.22
CA SER A 375 39.86 13.83 -30.15
C SER A 375 40.16 12.34 -30.12
N LYS A 376 40.49 11.81 -28.94
CA LYS A 376 40.59 10.36 -28.67
C LYS A 376 39.25 9.61 -28.84
N ILE A 377 38.16 10.34 -29.08
CA ILE A 377 36.88 9.78 -29.53
C ILE A 377 37.03 9.56 -31.04
N PRO A 378 36.95 8.31 -31.54
CA PRO A 378 37.05 8.05 -32.96
C PRO A 378 36.01 8.89 -33.72
N ARG A 379 36.35 9.36 -34.93
CA ARG A 379 35.34 9.88 -35.87
C ARG A 379 34.53 8.64 -36.31
N LEU A 380 33.26 8.50 -35.94
CA LEU A 380 32.48 7.23 -36.09
C LEU A 380 31.42 7.29 -37.21
N SER A 381 31.37 8.39 -37.94
CA SER A 381 30.26 8.66 -38.85
C SER A 381 30.28 7.85 -40.16
N SER A 382 29.23 7.08 -40.42
CA SER A 382 28.91 6.59 -41.78
C SER A 382 27.45 6.82 -42.21
N VAL A 383 26.57 7.30 -41.34
CA VAL A 383 25.12 7.04 -41.47
C VAL A 383 24.33 8.15 -42.19
N LEU A 384 24.86 9.38 -42.28
CA LEU A 384 24.19 10.50 -42.99
C LEU A 384 24.81 10.74 -44.39
N PRO A 385 24.13 10.35 -45.49
CA PRO A 385 24.59 10.60 -46.86
C PRO A 385 24.32 12.05 -47.25
N GLY A 386 25.28 12.92 -46.96
CA GLY A 386 25.25 14.34 -47.33
C GLY A 386 26.52 15.13 -47.01
N ARG A 387 27.58 14.44 -46.55
CA ARG A 387 28.82 15.08 -46.13
C ARG A 387 29.66 15.49 -47.34
N ILE A 388 29.55 16.76 -47.72
CA ILE A 388 30.51 17.40 -48.62
C ILE A 388 31.86 17.43 -47.88
N GLY A 389 32.81 16.61 -48.35
CA GLY A 389 34.21 16.58 -47.91
C GLY A 389 34.67 15.41 -47.02
N ALA A 390 34.17 14.18 -47.22
CA ALA A 390 34.70 13.01 -46.50
C ALA A 390 36.09 12.58 -47.06
N PRO A 391 37.14 12.43 -46.22
CA PRO A 391 38.42 11.84 -46.64
C PRO A 391 38.27 10.34 -46.96
N LYS A 392 39.07 9.84 -47.91
CA LYS A 392 39.00 8.47 -48.48
C LYS A 392 39.33 7.31 -47.52
N ASN A 393 39.56 7.55 -46.24
CA ASN A 393 39.79 6.50 -45.25
C ASN A 393 38.57 6.45 -44.30
N ALA A 394 37.67 5.51 -44.56
CA ALA A 394 36.52 5.27 -43.68
C ALA A 394 37.02 4.76 -42.32
N PRO A 395 36.67 5.42 -41.20
CA PRO A 395 36.97 4.91 -39.87
C PRO A 395 36.15 3.63 -39.59
N ALA A 396 36.66 2.80 -38.67
CA ALA A 396 35.99 1.55 -38.26
C ALA A 396 34.56 1.84 -37.79
N LYS A 397 33.60 1.15 -38.41
CA LYS A 397 32.17 1.27 -38.11
C LYS A 397 31.92 0.71 -36.70
N LEU A 398 31.11 1.41 -35.92
CA LEU A 398 30.66 0.90 -34.62
C LEU A 398 29.65 -0.24 -34.90
N GLU A 399 30.05 -1.50 -34.71
CA GLU A 399 29.10 -2.61 -34.71
C GLU A 399 28.27 -2.54 -33.43
N GLY A 400 27.12 -1.88 -33.53
CA GLY A 400 26.14 -1.76 -32.47
C GLY A 400 24.84 -2.48 -32.78
N PRO A 401 23.96 -2.66 -31.78
CA PRO A 401 22.74 -3.43 -31.92
C PRO A 401 21.65 -2.73 -32.75
N ILE A 402 21.80 -1.43 -33.07
CA ILE A 402 20.88 -0.67 -33.92
C ILE A 402 21.36 -0.74 -35.37
N ASN A 403 20.45 -1.11 -36.30
CA ASN A 403 20.71 -1.12 -37.73
C ASN A 403 20.90 0.31 -38.28
N ASP A 404 21.72 0.46 -39.33
CA ASP A 404 22.05 1.78 -39.91
C ASP A 404 20.79 2.58 -40.33
N ASP A 405 19.80 1.93 -40.92
CA ASP A 405 18.56 2.59 -41.36
C ASP A 405 17.73 3.09 -40.15
N GLN A 406 17.71 2.32 -39.06
CA GLN A 406 17.01 2.71 -37.82
C GLN A 406 17.73 3.86 -37.13
N LEU A 407 19.06 3.79 -37.06
CA LEU A 407 19.89 4.85 -36.49
C LEU A 407 19.77 6.15 -37.29
N LYS A 408 19.69 6.05 -38.62
CA LYS A 408 19.44 7.18 -39.51
C LYS A 408 18.08 7.82 -39.24
N ASP A 409 17.02 7.03 -39.13
CA ASP A 409 15.68 7.55 -38.83
C ASP A 409 15.60 8.19 -37.43
N MET A 410 16.27 7.61 -36.43
CA MET A 410 16.39 8.20 -35.09
C MET A 410 17.13 9.54 -35.10
N LEU A 411 18.23 9.65 -35.87
CA LEU A 411 18.96 10.90 -36.05
C LEU A 411 18.13 11.94 -36.80
N TYR A 412 17.34 11.55 -37.81
CA TYR A 412 16.42 12.46 -38.48
C TYR A 412 15.24 12.90 -37.60
N TYR A 413 14.83 12.09 -36.64
CA TYR A 413 13.87 12.50 -35.62
C TYR A 413 14.44 13.56 -34.66
N LEU A 414 15.72 13.45 -34.28
CA LEU A 414 16.43 14.46 -33.46
C LEU A 414 16.77 15.72 -34.25
N PHE A 415 17.13 15.55 -35.52
CA PHE A 415 17.63 16.60 -36.40
C PHE A 415 16.84 16.63 -37.73
N PRO A 416 15.59 17.11 -37.72
CA PRO A 416 14.73 17.11 -38.90
C PRO A 416 15.27 17.99 -40.04
N ASP A 417 16.05 19.03 -39.70
CA ASP A 417 16.72 19.95 -40.63
C ASP A 417 17.80 19.29 -41.50
N ALA A 418 18.26 18.09 -41.13
CA ALA A 418 19.16 17.30 -41.98
C ALA A 418 18.44 16.71 -43.22
N GLN A 419 17.11 16.74 -43.27
CA GLN A 419 16.30 16.32 -44.41
C GLN A 419 15.77 17.55 -45.17
N LYS A 420 15.71 17.45 -46.51
CA LYS A 420 15.08 18.49 -47.34
C LYS A 420 13.57 18.60 -47.08
N GLU A 421 12.93 17.46 -46.77
CA GLU A 421 11.53 17.36 -46.38
C GLU A 421 11.48 16.62 -45.02
N PRO A 422 11.36 17.34 -43.89
CA PRO A 422 11.41 16.73 -42.57
C PRO A 422 10.17 15.88 -42.31
N ARG A 423 10.37 14.60 -42.00
CA ARG A 423 9.28 13.68 -41.59
C ARG A 423 8.71 14.01 -40.20
N TRP A 424 9.50 14.65 -39.33
CA TRP A 424 9.12 15.01 -37.95
C TRP A 424 9.57 16.42 -37.54
N PRO A 425 8.99 17.49 -38.10
CA PRO A 425 9.34 18.86 -37.72
C PRO A 425 9.07 19.12 -36.22
N TYR A 426 9.83 20.04 -35.63
CA TYR A 426 9.57 20.54 -34.27
C TYR A 426 8.26 21.33 -34.24
N ALA A 427 7.46 21.16 -33.18
CA ALA A 427 6.24 21.92 -33.00
C ALA A 427 6.55 23.43 -32.84
N PRO A 428 5.73 24.33 -33.42
CA PRO A 428 5.96 25.78 -33.34
C PRO A 428 5.89 26.33 -31.90
N SER A 429 5.24 25.60 -30.99
CA SER A 429 5.09 25.93 -29.55
C SER A 429 6.38 25.83 -28.73
N VAL A 430 7.45 25.22 -29.25
CA VAL A 430 8.74 25.07 -28.54
C VAL A 430 9.61 26.33 -28.63
N THR A 431 9.30 27.22 -29.57
CA THR A 431 10.11 28.42 -29.89
C THR A 431 9.88 29.63 -28.98
N GLY A 432 9.01 29.52 -27.96
CA GLY A 432 8.75 30.58 -26.98
C GLY A 432 9.12 30.16 -25.55
N PRO A 433 9.56 31.08 -24.68
CA PRO A 433 9.77 30.77 -23.27
C PRO A 433 8.42 30.37 -22.64
N ALA A 434 8.32 29.12 -22.20
CA ALA A 434 7.18 28.67 -21.40
C ALA A 434 7.10 29.54 -20.13
N GLU A 435 5.90 29.93 -19.71
CA GLU A 435 5.71 30.63 -18.44
C GLU A 435 6.33 29.79 -17.30
N PHE A 436 7.26 30.40 -16.57
CA PHE A 436 7.94 29.75 -15.45
C PHE A 436 6.94 29.58 -14.31
N ASP A 437 6.46 28.35 -14.12
CA ASP A 437 5.62 27.96 -12.99
C ASP A 437 6.52 27.43 -11.85
N PRO A 438 6.69 28.17 -10.75
CA PRO A 438 7.53 27.75 -9.63
C PRO A 438 6.99 26.52 -8.88
N MET A 439 5.74 26.12 -9.14
CA MET A 439 5.13 24.91 -8.57
C MET A 439 5.38 23.66 -9.42
N ARG A 440 6.01 23.79 -10.60
CA ARG A 440 6.38 22.65 -11.46
C ARG A 440 7.85 22.27 -11.29
N ILE A 441 8.12 20.98 -11.39
CA ILE A 441 9.48 20.46 -11.47
C ILE A 441 10.13 21.04 -12.74
N LYS A 442 11.41 21.43 -12.65
CA LYS A 442 12.20 21.87 -13.81
C LYS A 442 12.29 20.70 -14.81
N THR A 443 11.54 20.77 -15.90
CA THR A 443 11.51 19.76 -16.96
C THR A 443 11.82 20.40 -18.31
N ALA A 444 12.29 19.59 -19.27
CA ALA A 444 12.47 20.04 -20.64
C ALA A 444 11.11 20.28 -21.30
N ASN A 445 11.00 21.30 -22.15
CA ASN A 445 9.78 21.57 -22.90
C ASN A 445 9.37 20.33 -23.72
N PRO A 446 8.07 19.98 -23.78
CA PRO A 446 7.58 18.93 -24.66
C PRO A 446 8.05 19.18 -26.09
N ASP A 447 8.48 18.11 -26.76
CA ASP A 447 9.01 18.14 -28.13
C ASP A 447 10.37 18.87 -28.31
N SER A 448 11.00 19.41 -27.27
CA SER A 448 12.38 19.95 -27.37
C SER A 448 13.41 18.88 -27.70
N LEU A 449 14.59 19.28 -28.19
CA LEU A 449 15.70 18.36 -28.48
C LEU A 449 16.06 17.49 -27.27
N VAL A 450 16.10 18.08 -26.07
CA VAL A 450 16.41 17.38 -24.82
C VAL A 450 15.32 16.35 -24.50
N HIS A 451 14.06 16.70 -24.71
CA HIS A 451 12.93 15.78 -24.51
C HIS A 451 12.97 14.62 -25.52
N ARG A 452 13.12 14.91 -26.82
CA ARG A 452 13.22 13.89 -27.87
C ARG A 452 14.40 12.93 -27.65
N LEU A 453 15.55 13.47 -27.27
CA LEU A 453 16.75 12.70 -26.96
C LEU A 453 16.53 11.80 -25.73
N ALA A 454 16.00 12.33 -24.63
CA ALA A 454 15.75 11.53 -23.43
C ALA A 454 14.78 10.37 -23.72
N THR A 455 13.71 10.63 -24.46
CA THR A 455 12.74 9.61 -24.89
C THR A 455 13.40 8.54 -25.77
N LEU A 456 14.22 8.94 -26.74
CA LEU A 456 14.93 8.00 -27.61
C LEU A 456 15.95 7.15 -26.86
N LEU A 457 16.72 7.73 -25.94
CA LEU A 457 17.72 6.98 -25.17
C LEU A 457 17.04 5.95 -24.25
N ALA A 458 15.95 6.32 -23.59
CA ALA A 458 15.15 5.39 -22.78
C ALA A 458 14.57 4.25 -23.65
N LEU A 459 14.07 4.57 -24.84
CA LEU A 459 13.57 3.58 -25.80
C LEU A 459 14.68 2.66 -26.34
N CYS A 460 15.85 3.21 -26.68
CA CYS A 460 16.99 2.45 -27.15
C CYS A 460 17.43 1.42 -26.10
N ASN A 461 17.41 1.82 -24.83
CA ASN A 461 17.68 0.91 -23.73
C ASN A 461 16.63 -0.22 -23.67
N ALA A 462 15.34 0.11 -23.70
CA ALA A 462 14.28 -0.86 -23.52
C ALA A 462 14.10 -1.83 -24.71
N CYS A 463 14.29 -1.36 -25.95
CA CYS A 463 13.84 -2.10 -27.14
C CYS A 463 14.94 -2.49 -28.16
N PHE A 464 16.12 -1.83 -28.14
CA PHE A 464 17.10 -1.93 -29.23
C PHE A 464 18.46 -2.51 -28.84
N GLY A 465 18.59 -3.09 -27.65
CA GLY A 465 19.83 -3.74 -27.19
C GLY A 465 20.48 -3.09 -25.96
N GLY A 466 19.70 -2.39 -25.13
CA GLY A 466 20.14 -1.97 -23.81
C GLY A 466 21.21 -0.87 -23.84
N LYS A 467 22.12 -0.93 -22.88
CA LYS A 467 23.19 0.07 -22.67
C LYS A 467 24.10 0.26 -23.91
N ARG A 468 24.27 -0.78 -24.74
CA ARG A 468 25.06 -0.68 -25.99
C ARG A 468 24.34 0.16 -27.05
N ALA A 469 23.03 0.02 -27.18
CA ALA A 469 22.20 0.82 -28.08
C ALA A 469 22.23 2.30 -27.68
N VAL A 470 22.10 2.57 -26.38
CA VAL A 470 22.23 3.93 -25.82
C VAL A 470 23.61 4.52 -26.14
N ALA A 471 24.68 3.75 -25.93
CA ALA A 471 26.04 4.19 -26.21
C ALA A 471 26.28 4.47 -27.71
N GLN A 472 25.72 3.65 -28.61
CA GLN A 472 25.76 3.85 -30.06
C GLN A 472 25.06 5.15 -30.47
N LEU A 473 23.81 5.36 -30.03
CA LEU A 473 23.06 6.58 -30.34
C LEU A 473 23.72 7.83 -29.74
N TRP A 474 24.23 7.74 -28.50
CA TRP A 474 24.92 8.82 -27.83
C TRP A 474 26.21 9.24 -28.57
N ALA A 475 26.97 8.27 -29.08
CA ALA A 475 28.18 8.54 -29.84
C ALA A 475 27.89 9.31 -31.14
N GLU A 476 26.88 8.88 -31.91
CA GLU A 476 26.46 9.58 -33.13
C GLU A 476 25.86 10.95 -32.84
N PHE A 477 25.02 11.07 -31.80
CA PHE A 477 24.47 12.35 -31.36
C PHE A 477 25.57 13.35 -30.99
N ALA A 478 26.56 12.94 -30.20
CA ALA A 478 27.68 13.78 -29.80
C ALA A 478 28.52 14.25 -31.01
N GLN A 479 28.68 13.39 -32.01
CA GLN A 479 29.39 13.74 -33.24
C GLN A 479 28.60 14.73 -34.10
N GLU A 480 27.29 14.55 -34.23
CA GLU A 480 26.43 15.48 -34.96
C GLU A 480 26.39 16.85 -34.26
N MET A 481 26.31 16.86 -32.93
CA MET A 481 26.41 18.10 -32.14
C MET A 481 27.75 18.80 -32.35
N ARG A 482 28.86 18.06 -32.33
CA ARG A 482 30.19 18.62 -32.61
C ARG A 482 30.27 19.19 -34.02
N TYR A 483 29.78 18.45 -35.01
CA TYR A 483 29.75 18.89 -36.41
C TYR A 483 28.97 20.21 -36.58
N ARG A 484 27.82 20.34 -35.90
CA ARG A 484 27.01 21.57 -35.91
C ARG A 484 27.73 22.73 -35.25
N VAL A 485 28.37 22.50 -34.11
CA VAL A 485 29.16 23.53 -33.41
C VAL A 485 30.34 23.98 -34.26
N GLU A 486 31.10 23.06 -34.84
CA GLU A 486 32.26 23.37 -35.70
C GLU A 486 31.87 24.13 -36.98
N ARG A 487 30.66 23.91 -37.49
CA ARG A 487 30.13 24.57 -38.70
C ARG A 487 29.16 25.72 -38.43
N CYS A 488 28.98 26.11 -37.17
CA CYS A 488 28.05 27.16 -36.75
C CYS A 488 26.60 26.94 -37.25
N ILE A 489 26.15 25.68 -37.31
CA ILE A 489 24.78 25.31 -37.66
C ILE A 489 23.92 25.46 -36.40
N PRO A 490 22.74 26.12 -36.47
CA PRO A 490 21.84 26.23 -35.33
C PRO A 490 21.38 24.84 -34.86
N ILE A 491 21.28 24.66 -33.55
CA ILE A 491 20.73 23.44 -32.95
C ILE A 491 19.20 23.59 -32.95
N PRO A 492 18.45 22.65 -33.55
CA PRO A 492 16.99 22.73 -33.64
C PRO A 492 16.36 22.27 -32.32
N GLY A 493 15.17 22.80 -32.03
CA GLY A 493 14.41 22.48 -30.83
C GLY A 493 14.54 23.51 -29.73
#